data_AF-A0A0Q0BRD9-F1
#
_entry.id   AF-A0A0Q0BRD9-F1
#
_cell.length_a   1.000
_cell.length_b   1.000
_cell.length_c   1.000
_cell.angle_alpha   90.00
_cell.angle_beta   90.00
_cell.angle_gamma   90.00
#
_symmetry.space_group_name_H-M   'P 1'
#
loop_
_entity.id
_entity.type
_entity.pdbx_description
1 polymer ?
#
loop_
_entity_poly.entity_id
_entity_poly.type
_entity_poly.pdbx_seq_one_letter_code
_entity_poly.pdbx_strand_id
1 'polypeptide(L)' 'MFATLLLTGDVDSDLLEVCRSLSMPSTVRGNLTQLPGLIVARCLADEALHARAWLIEIWKRLRPALLGREAVMPRIWNT' A
#
# COMPACT_ATOMS: atom_id res chain seq x y z
N MET A 1 12.84 -6.06 8.24
CA MET A 1 11.93 -4.95 8.62
C MET A 1 10.48 -5.30 8.27
N PHE A 2 9.53 -4.94 9.13
CA PHE A 2 8.10 -5.16 8.91
C PHE A 2 7.37 -3.82 8.89
N ALA A 3 6.41 -3.65 7.98
CA ALA A 3 5.58 -2.46 7.93
C ALA A 3 4.12 -2.79 7.58
N THR A 4 3.21 -1.98 8.12
CA THR A 4 1.76 -2.09 7.91
C THR A 4 1.19 -0.74 7.53
N LEU A 5 0.29 -0.72 6.54
CA LEU A 5 -0.55 0.41 6.19
C LEU A 5 -2.02 -0.01 6.33
N LEU A 6 -2.80 0.85 6.99
CA LEU A 6 -4.23 0.68 7.21
C LEU A 6 -4.97 1.81 6.49
N LEU A 7 -6.00 1.47 5.73
CA LEU A 7 -6.90 2.44 5.11
C LEU A 7 -8.34 2.02 5.33
N THR A 8 -9.22 2.96 5.67
CA THR A 8 -10.65 2.70 5.82
C THR A 8 -11.38 2.87 4.49
N GLY A 9 -12.35 2.00 4.24
CA GLY A 9 -13.18 1.97 3.04
C GLY A 9 -13.01 0.67 2.25
N ASP A 10 -13.74 0.59 1.15
CA ASP A 10 -13.80 -0.59 0.28
C ASP A 10 -13.37 -0.19 -1.13
N VAL A 11 -12.60 -1.06 -1.78
CA VAL A 11 -12.26 -0.96 -3.20
C VAL A 11 -12.76 -2.18 -3.96
N ASP A 12 -12.85 -2.05 -5.28
CA ASP A 12 -13.17 -3.18 -6.15
C ASP A 12 -12.05 -4.23 -6.19
N SER A 13 -12.41 -5.42 -6.66
CA SER A 13 -11.48 -6.56 -6.77
C SER A 13 -10.34 -6.31 -7.74
N ASP A 14 -10.58 -5.54 -8.80
CA ASP A 14 -9.60 -5.32 -9.87
C ASP A 14 -8.46 -4.44 -9.35
N LEU A 15 -8.78 -3.41 -8.57
CA LEU A 15 -7.79 -2.56 -7.91
C LEU A 15 -6.99 -3.34 -6.87
N LEU A 16 -7.61 -4.27 -6.13
CA LEU A 16 -6.87 -5.16 -5.22
C LEU A 16 -5.88 -6.03 -5.97
N GLU A 17 -6.28 -6.64 -7.08
CA GLU A 17 -5.41 -7.47 -7.92
C GLU A 17 -4.27 -6.66 -8.53
N VAL A 18 -4.54 -5.43 -8.98
CA VAL A 18 -3.49 -4.51 -9.46
C VAL A 18 -2.48 -4.22 -8.35
N CYS A 19 -2.94 -3.99 -7.12
CA CYS A 19 -2.06 -3.74 -5.97
C CYS A 19 -1.26 -4.99 -5.57
N ARG A 20 -1.84 -6.19 -5.69
CA ARG A 20 -1.14 -7.47 -5.42
C ARG A 20 -0.10 -7.79 -6.48
N SER A 21 -0.36 -7.40 -7.71
CA SER A 21 0.50 -7.66 -8.87
C SER A 21 1.68 -6.69 -8.98
N LEU A 22 1.88 -5.82 -7.98
CA LEU A 22 3.03 -4.93 -7.94
C LEU A 22 4.34 -5.71 -7.86
N SER A 23 5.05 -5.76 -8.97
CA SER A 23 6.43 -6.24 -9.01
C SER A 23 7.33 -5.23 -8.32
N MET A 24 8.00 -5.66 -7.25
CA MET A 24 9.02 -4.86 -6.58
C MET A 24 10.41 -5.30 -7.01
N PRO A 25 11.40 -4.38 -7.04
CA PRO A 25 12.78 -4.66 -7.45
C PRO A 25 13.60 -5.55 -6.48
N SER A 26 12.94 -6.54 -5.84
CA SER A 26 13.46 -7.58 -4.93
C SER A 26 13.78 -7.15 -3.48
N THR A 27 13.68 -8.14 -2.57
CA THR A 27 13.64 -8.14 -1.08
C THR A 27 12.31 -7.78 -0.39
N VAL A 28 11.32 -7.18 -1.07
CA VAL A 28 10.01 -6.92 -0.47
C VAL A 28 9.03 -8.06 -0.73
N ARG A 29 8.54 -8.68 0.34
CA ARG A 29 7.38 -9.59 0.34
C ARG A 29 6.19 -8.85 0.92
N GLY A 30 5.35 -8.29 0.06
CA GLY A 30 4.16 -7.51 0.45
C GLY A 30 2.86 -8.14 -0.07
N ASN A 31 1.77 -7.95 0.67
CA ASN A 31 0.42 -8.29 0.21
C ASN A 31 -0.63 -7.42 0.94
N LEU A 32 -1.85 -7.38 0.42
CA LEU A 32 -2.98 -6.67 1.00
C LEU A 32 -4.27 -7.50 1.01
N THR A 33 -5.06 -7.27 2.06
CA THR A 33 -6.36 -7.90 2.28
C THR A 33 -7.40 -6.83 2.57
N GLN A 34 -8.61 -7.00 2.03
CA GLN A 34 -9.77 -6.19 2.36
C GLN A 34 -10.66 -6.95 3.35
N LEU A 35 -10.94 -6.30 4.46
CA LEU A 35 -11.97 -6.63 5.43
C LEU A 35 -13.14 -5.64 5.23
N PRO A 36 -14.33 -5.88 5.78
CA PRO A 36 -15.45 -4.93 5.66
C PRO A 36 -15.05 -3.52 6.12
N GLY A 37 -14.99 -2.57 5.19
CA GLY A 37 -14.61 -1.18 5.46
C GLY A 37 -13.15 -0.95 5.86
N LEU A 38 -12.24 -1.93 5.71
CA LEU A 38 -10.84 -1.79 6.09
C LEU A 38 -9.91 -2.56 5.14
N ILE A 39 -8.90 -1.88 4.61
CA ILE A 39 -7.83 -2.47 3.82
C ILE A 39 -6.55 -2.51 4.64
N VAL A 40 -5.93 -3.68 4.70
CA VAL A 40 -4.70 -3.95 5.45
C VAL A 40 -3.61 -4.38 4.48
N ALA A 41 -2.60 -3.53 4.29
CA ALA A 41 -1.41 -3.82 3.49
C ALA A 41 -0.22 -4.08 4.43
N ARG A 42 0.49 -5.19 4.23
CA ARG A 42 1.64 -5.60 5.05
C ARG A 42 2.79 -6.04 4.19
N CYS A 43 4.02 -5.71 4.60
CA CYS A 43 5.22 -6.20 3.94
C CYS A 43 6.35 -6.55 4.90
N LEU A 44 7.18 -7.50 4.45
CA LEU A 44 8.49 -7.81 4.98
C LEU A 44 9.54 -7.37 3.97
N ALA A 45 10.55 -6.64 4.40
CA ALA A 45 11.67 -6.21 3.56
C ALA A 45 12.98 -6.26 4.34
N ASP A 46 14.10 -6.42 3.65
CA ASP A 46 15.42 -6.41 4.30
C ASP A 46 15.77 -5.01 4.84
N GLU A 47 15.30 -3.97 4.16
CA GLU A 47 15.56 -2.58 4.52
C GLU A 47 14.28 -1.75 4.68
N ALA A 48 14.39 -0.71 5.51
CA ALA A 48 13.30 0.23 5.76
C ALA A 48 12.83 0.96 4.50
N LEU A 49 13.79 1.35 3.65
CA LEU A 49 13.52 2.10 2.43
C LEU A 49 12.69 1.28 1.44
N HIS A 50 12.95 -0.02 1.34
CA HIS A 50 12.21 -0.92 0.45
C HIS A 50 10.76 -1.14 0.92
N ALA A 51 10.54 -1.34 2.22
CA ALA A 51 9.19 -1.41 2.78
C ALA A 51 8.41 -0.11 2.54
N ARG A 52 9.06 1.05 2.79
CA ARG A 52 8.48 2.38 2.55
C ARG A 52 8.13 2.58 1.08
N ALA A 53 9.02 2.21 0.16
CA ALA A 53 8.78 2.32 -1.28
C ALA A 53 7.55 1.50 -1.71
N TRP A 54 7.40 0.28 -1.20
CA TRP A 54 6.21 -0.54 -1.47
C TRP A 54 4.93 0.09 -0.92
N LEU A 55 4.95 0.58 0.33
CA LEU A 55 3.79 1.25 0.92
C LEU A 55 3.39 2.52 0.16
N ILE A 56 4.35 3.26 -0.39
CA ILE A 56 4.08 4.42 -1.25
C ILE A 56 3.37 3.99 -2.53
N GLU A 57 3.77 2.90 -3.17
CA GLU A 57 3.13 2.41 -4.39
C GLU A 57 1.69 1.92 -4.16
N ILE A 58 1.45 1.29 -3.01
CA ILE A 58 0.09 0.94 -2.56
C ILE A 58 -0.74 2.20 -2.29
N TRP A 59 -0.18 3.16 -1.55
CA TRP A 59 -0.86 4.43 -1.24
C TRP A 59 -1.26 5.20 -2.50
N LYS A 60 -0.38 5.25 -3.52
CA LYS A 60 -0.65 5.93 -4.79
C LYS A 60 -1.90 5.42 -5.51
N ARG A 61 -2.20 4.12 -5.36
CA ARG A 61 -3.33 3.45 -6.02
C ARG A 61 -4.60 3.51 -5.18
N LEU A 62 -4.50 3.26 -3.87
CA LEU A 62 -5.67 3.18 -3.00
C LEU A 62 -6.23 4.57 -2.64
N ARG A 63 -5.38 5.59 -2.48
CA ARG A 63 -5.85 6.92 -2.05
C ARG A 63 -6.85 7.55 -3.04
N PRO A 64 -6.62 7.58 -4.36
CA PRO A 64 -7.59 8.14 -5.30
C PRO A 64 -8.92 7.42 -5.26
N ALA A 65 -8.89 6.08 -5.16
CA ALA A 65 -10.10 5.27 -5.09
C ALA A 65 -10.90 5.49 -3.80
N LEU A 66 -10.22 5.59 -2.65
CA LEU A 66 -10.87 5.71 -1.34
C LEU A 66 -11.29 7.14 -0.99
N LEU A 67 -10.52 8.14 -1.42
CA LEU A 67 -10.70 9.54 -1.00
C LEU A 67 -11.12 10.48 -2.13
N GLY A 68 -11.17 10.01 -3.38
CA GLY A 68 -11.43 10.86 -4.55
C GLY A 68 -10.39 11.96 -4.75
N ARG A 69 -9.18 11.78 -4.21
CA ARG A 69 -8.10 12.78 -4.21
C ARG A 69 -6.82 12.19 -4.76
N GLU A 70 -6.10 12.97 -5.55
CA GLU A 70 -4.77 12.59 -6.04
C GLU A 70 -3.85 12.16 -4.88
N ALA A 71 -3.04 11.13 -5.12
CA ALA A 71 -2.13 10.61 -4.14
C ALA A 71 -0.89 11.49 -3.96
N VAL A 72 -0.97 12.42 -3.01
CA VAL A 72 0.19 13.13 -2.47
C VAL A 72 0.90 12.26 -1.42
N MET A 73 2.23 12.31 -1.38
CA MET A 73 3.02 11.63 -0.36
C MET A 73 2.60 12.08 1.06
N PRO A 74 2.34 11.16 2.01
CA PRO A 74 2.07 11.52 3.39
C PRO A 74 3.24 12.29 4.00
N ARG A 75 2.96 13.39 4.72
CA ARG A 75 4.02 14.23 5.34
C ARG A 75 4.93 13.44 6.28
N ILE A 76 4.38 12.45 6.98
CA ILE A 76 5.10 11.52 7.86
C ILE A 76 6.14 10.66 7.13
N TRP A 77 6.08 10.60 5.80
CA TRP A 77 7.05 9.91 4.95
C TRP A 77 7.95 10.89 4.22
N ASN A 78 7.96 12.17 4.56
CA ASN A 78 8.88 13.16 3.96
C ASN A 78 9.95 13.65 4.95
N THR A 79 10.17 12.89 6.01
CA THR A 79 11.30 13.00 6.95
C THR A 79 12.27 11.87 6.67
#